data_AF-A0A372F1C6-F1
#
_entry.id   AF-A0A372F1C6-F1
#
_cell.length_a   1.000
_cell.length_b   1.000
_cell.length_c   1.000
_cell.angle_alpha   90.00
_cell.angle_beta   90.00
_cell.angle_gamma   90.00
#
_symmetry.space_group_name_H-M   'P 1'
#
loop_
_entity.id
_entity.type
_entity.pdbx_description
1 polymer ?
#
loop_
_entity_poly.entity_id
_entity_poly.type
_entity_poly.pdbx_seq_one_letter_code
_entity_poly.pdbx_strand_id
1 'polypeptide(L)'
;MRIISILLLIIAFQSCVPSFDSTEKDRLYLKEINDSKIKLEWFFYSTISTTTPDYILLTKKNSDNINIDTICVANNVADLSLNGNEILIGFSGTPQRYTETIKLPETVLGYKVVIDTTQFFDRMKPRKTYQKVND
;
A
#
# COMPACT_ATOMS: atom_id res chain seq x y z
N MET A 1 19.89 -47.29 22.08
CA MET A 1 18.82 -46.87 21.14
C MET A 1 17.91 -45.79 21.75
N ARG A 2 18.46 -44.67 22.21
CA ARG A 2 17.68 -43.54 22.79
C ARG A 2 17.92 -42.20 22.09
N ILE A 3 18.93 -42.12 21.23
CA ILE A 3 19.37 -40.89 20.56
C ILE A 3 18.64 -40.72 19.21
N ILE A 4 18.21 -41.83 18.58
CA ILE A 4 17.51 -41.80 17.28
C ILE A 4 16.10 -41.19 17.41
N SER A 5 15.42 -41.36 18.55
CA SER A 5 14.08 -40.81 18.76
C SER A 5 14.03 -39.28 18.94
N ILE A 6 15.14 -38.65 19.31
CA ILE A 6 15.20 -37.19 19.52
C ILE A 6 15.40 -36.45 18.19
N LEU A 7 16.13 -37.05 17.24
CA LEU A 7 16.40 -36.44 15.93
C LEU A 7 15.12 -36.31 15.07
N LEU A 8 14.17 -37.23 15.23
CA LEU A 8 12.91 -37.23 14.47
C LEU A 8 11.94 -36.12 14.89
N LEU A 9 12.03 -35.67 16.15
CA LEU A 9 11.16 -34.61 16.69
C LEU A 9 11.56 -33.22 16.18
N ILE A 10 12.84 -32.99 15.89
CA ILE A 10 13.38 -31.69 15.44
C ILE A 10 13.00 -31.41 13.97
N ILE A 11 12.82 -32.44 13.16
CA ILE A 11 12.44 -32.31 11.74
C ILE A 11 10.96 -31.92 11.59
N ALA A 12 10.11 -32.23 12.57
CA ALA A 12 8.69 -31.89 12.56
C ALA A 12 8.40 -30.40 12.83
N PHE A 13 9.37 -29.62 13.32
CA PHE A 13 9.21 -28.18 13.58
C PHE A 13 9.65 -27.28 12.42
N GLN A 14 10.13 -27.83 11.30
CA GLN A 14 10.62 -27.05 10.16
C GLN A 14 9.56 -26.81 9.06
N SER A 15 8.34 -27.34 9.21
CA SER A 15 7.33 -27.35 8.13
C SER A 15 6.10 -26.46 8.34
N CYS A 16 6.27 -25.34 9.05
CA CYS A 16 5.30 -24.24 9.01
C CYS A 16 6.02 -22.91 9.19
N VAL A 17 6.85 -22.52 8.23
CA VAL A 17 7.14 -21.10 8.02
C VAL A 17 6.06 -20.60 7.06
N PRO A 18 5.02 -19.88 7.52
CA PRO A 18 4.09 -19.23 6.60
C PRO A 18 4.88 -18.33 5.66
N SER A 19 4.85 -18.61 4.35
CA SER A 19 5.26 -17.66 3.33
C SER A 19 4.22 -16.54 3.35
N PHE A 20 4.63 -15.37 3.84
CA PHE A 20 3.86 -14.14 3.78
C PHE A 20 4.25 -13.36 2.52
N ASP A 21 4.20 -13.99 1.35
CA ASP A 21 4.33 -13.26 0.09
C ASP A 21 2.99 -12.59 -0.23
N SER A 22 2.86 -11.31 0.14
CA SER A 22 1.69 -10.51 -0.19
C SER A 22 1.63 -10.26 -1.70
N THR A 23 0.56 -10.72 -2.34
CA THR A 23 0.32 -10.57 -3.79
C THR A 23 -0.78 -9.54 -4.06
N GLU A 24 -0.99 -9.12 -5.31
CA GLU A 24 -2.04 -8.12 -5.62
C GLU A 24 -3.45 -8.53 -5.16
N LYS A 25 -3.72 -9.84 -5.08
CA LYS A 25 -5.01 -10.38 -4.61
C LYS A 25 -5.28 -10.07 -3.13
N ASP A 26 -4.22 -9.83 -2.36
CA ASP A 26 -4.27 -9.59 -0.93
C ASP A 26 -4.47 -8.09 -0.62
N ARG A 27 -4.51 -7.23 -1.65
CA ARG A 27 -4.72 -5.78 -1.51
C ARG A 27 -6.15 -5.45 -1.11
N LEU A 28 -6.27 -4.59 -0.11
CA LEU A 28 -7.49 -3.93 0.33
C LEU A 28 -7.49 -2.50 -0.19
N TYR A 29 -8.32 -2.21 -1.17
CA TYR A 29 -8.40 -0.89 -1.81
C TYR A 29 -9.28 0.06 -1.01
N LEU A 30 -8.80 1.29 -0.81
CA LEU A 30 -9.60 2.39 -0.26
C LEU A 30 -10.14 3.29 -1.37
N LYS A 31 -9.32 3.54 -2.40
CA LYS A 31 -9.66 4.44 -3.50
C LYS A 31 -8.91 4.05 -4.75
N GLU A 32 -9.59 4.16 -5.89
CA GLU A 32 -9.00 4.06 -7.20
C GLU A 32 -9.49 5.21 -8.08
N ILE A 33 -8.56 5.81 -8.82
CA ILE A 33 -8.86 6.82 -9.81
C ILE A 33 -8.29 6.30 -11.13
N ASN A 34 -9.18 6.02 -12.08
CA ASN A 34 -8.82 5.41 -13.36
C ASN A 34 -9.26 6.33 -14.50
N ASP A 35 -8.33 6.62 -15.40
CA ASP A 35 -8.52 7.31 -16.67
C ASP A 35 -7.85 6.48 -17.78
N SER A 36 -8.22 6.73 -19.02
CA SER A 36 -7.66 6.15 -20.24
C SER A 36 -6.13 5.99 -20.24
N LYS A 37 -5.39 6.91 -19.61
CA LYS A 37 -3.92 6.93 -19.59
C LYS A 37 -3.30 6.62 -18.23
N ILE A 38 -4.06 6.68 -17.15
CA ILE A 38 -3.50 6.48 -15.81
C ILE A 38 -4.44 5.74 -14.87
N LYS A 39 -3.83 5.02 -13.92
CA LYS A 39 -4.52 4.40 -12.81
C LYS A 39 -3.76 4.72 -11.54
N LEU A 40 -4.43 5.37 -10.61
CA LEU A 40 -3.90 5.73 -9.30
C LEU A 40 -4.63 4.89 -8.25
N GLU A 41 -3.88 4.12 -7.49
CA GLU A 41 -4.42 3.14 -6.54
C GLU A 41 -3.96 3.47 -5.13
N TRP A 42 -4.91 3.45 -4.19
CA TRP A 42 -4.65 3.54 -2.76
C TRP A 42 -5.15 2.28 -2.07
N PHE A 43 -4.22 1.51 -1.51
CA PHE A 43 -4.51 0.22 -0.87
C PHE A 43 -3.57 -0.08 0.30
N PHE A 44 -3.87 -1.14 1.04
CA PHE A 44 -3.01 -1.73 2.07
C PHE A 44 -3.24 -3.25 2.12
N TYR A 45 -2.43 -3.98 2.89
CA TYR A 45 -2.46 -5.46 2.88
C TYR A 45 -3.11 -6.11 4.11
N SER A 46 -3.37 -5.37 5.19
CA SER A 46 -3.85 -5.96 6.44
C SER A 46 -4.64 -5.01 7.32
N THR A 47 -5.81 -5.44 7.76
CA THR A 47 -6.67 -4.76 8.76
C THR A 47 -6.30 -5.10 10.21
N ILE A 48 -5.39 -6.06 10.42
CA ILE A 48 -5.09 -6.61 11.75
C ILE A 48 -4.36 -5.57 12.62
N SER A 49 -3.52 -4.74 12.00
CA SER A 49 -2.78 -3.69 12.70
C SER A 49 -3.12 -2.32 12.15
N THR A 50 -3.27 -1.35 13.06
CA THR A 50 -3.33 0.08 12.74
C THR A 50 -1.98 0.64 12.27
N THR A 51 -0.91 -0.16 12.37
CA THR A 51 0.43 0.16 11.87
C THR A 51 0.70 -0.34 10.45
N THR A 52 -0.25 -1.03 9.80
CA THR A 52 -0.10 -1.39 8.39
C THR A 52 -0.07 -0.11 7.54
N PRO A 53 1.00 0.13 6.77
CA PRO A 53 1.06 1.31 5.92
C PRO A 53 0.16 1.14 4.71
N ASP A 54 -0.34 2.27 4.23
CA ASP A 54 -1.00 2.40 2.95
C ASP A 54 0.04 2.60 1.85
N TYR A 55 -0.32 2.17 0.64
CA TYR A 55 0.45 2.26 -0.58
C TYR A 55 -0.31 3.14 -1.57
N ILE A 56 0.39 4.10 -2.17
CA ILE A 56 -0.11 4.89 -3.28
C ILE A 56 0.71 4.55 -4.53
N LEU A 57 0.06 3.92 -5.51
CA LEU A 57 0.69 3.42 -6.73
C LEU A 57 0.14 4.19 -7.94
N LEU A 58 1.03 4.65 -8.81
CA LEU A 58 0.67 5.25 -10.09
C LEU A 58 1.08 4.32 -11.23
N THR A 59 0.10 3.95 -12.04
CA THR A 59 0.31 3.29 -13.32
C THR A 59 0.03 4.28 -14.44
N LYS A 60 0.99 4.46 -15.36
CA LYS A 60 0.83 5.24 -16.58
C LYS A 60 0.87 4.32 -17.80
N LYS A 61 -0.21 4.35 -18.58
CA LYS A 61 -0.37 3.63 -19.83
C LYS A 61 -0.15 4.58 -21.00
N ASN A 62 0.89 4.31 -21.78
CA ASN A 62 1.08 4.87 -23.12
C ASN A 62 0.78 3.77 -24.15
N SER A 63 0.66 4.13 -25.44
CA SER A 63 0.24 3.20 -26.51
C SER A 63 0.95 1.83 -26.49
N ASP A 64 2.23 1.80 -26.13
CA ASP A 64 3.05 0.59 -26.17
C ASP A 64 3.67 0.19 -24.82
N ASN A 65 3.45 0.96 -23.74
CA ASN A 65 4.16 0.76 -22.47
C ASN A 65 3.28 1.05 -21.26
N ILE A 66 3.38 0.18 -20.25
CA ILE A 66 2.79 0.36 -18.92
C ILE A 66 3.94 0.61 -17.93
N ASN A 67 3.98 1.81 -17.36
CA ASN A 67 4.95 2.17 -16.32
C ASN A 67 4.24 2.22 -14.98
N ILE A 68 4.84 1.62 -13.95
CA ILE A 68 4.27 1.56 -12.61
C ILE A 68 5.31 2.09 -11.63
N ASP A 69 4.90 3.00 -10.75
CA ASP A 69 5.76 3.54 -9.70
C ASP A 69 4.98 3.71 -8.38
N THR A 70 5.66 3.57 -7.26
CA THR A 70 5.11 3.77 -5.92
C THR A 70 5.39 5.19 -5.47
N ILE A 71 4.34 6.01 -5.35
CA ILE A 71 4.47 7.41 -4.92
C ILE A 71 4.83 7.48 -3.44
N CYS A 72 4.15 6.69 -2.59
CA CYS A 72 4.46 6.63 -1.17
C CYS A 72 3.98 5.34 -0.50
N VAL A 73 4.62 5.06 0.64
CA VAL A 73 4.20 4.04 1.62
C VAL A 73 4.12 4.72 2.98
N ALA A 74 2.92 4.91 3.52
CA ALA A 74 2.69 5.77 4.67
C ALA A 74 1.50 5.35 5.54
N ASN A 75 1.52 5.68 6.83
CA ASN A 75 0.50 5.26 7.81
C ASN A 75 -0.61 6.28 8.05
N ASN A 76 -0.47 7.49 7.52
CA ASN A 76 -1.35 8.61 7.82
C ASN A 76 -1.90 9.27 6.56
N VAL A 77 -2.04 8.53 5.46
CA VAL A 77 -2.78 9.00 4.28
C VAL A 77 -4.25 9.18 4.66
N ALA A 78 -4.81 10.32 4.31
CA ALA A 78 -6.16 10.75 4.65
C ALA A 78 -7.06 10.89 3.42
N ASP A 79 -6.50 11.33 2.29
CA ASP A 79 -7.20 11.40 1.02
C ASP A 79 -6.21 11.30 -0.17
N LEU A 80 -6.76 11.01 -1.34
CA LEU A 80 -6.04 10.92 -2.59
C LEU A 80 -6.91 11.49 -3.72
N SER A 81 -6.42 12.46 -4.47
CA SER A 81 -7.14 12.98 -5.64
C SER A 81 -6.21 13.28 -6.80
N LEU A 82 -6.81 13.44 -7.98
CA LEU A 82 -6.12 13.75 -9.22
C LEU A 82 -6.79 14.97 -9.85
N ASN A 83 -6.03 16.05 -10.03
CA ASN A 83 -6.47 17.30 -10.64
C ASN A 83 -5.57 17.61 -11.84
N GLY A 84 -5.99 17.17 -13.03
CA GLY A 84 -5.19 17.31 -14.25
C GLY A 84 -3.86 16.56 -14.13
N ASN A 85 -2.76 17.30 -14.05
CA ASN A 85 -1.41 16.72 -13.91
C ASN A 85 -0.90 16.70 -12.46
N GLU A 86 -1.73 17.07 -11.48
CA GLU A 86 -1.39 17.08 -10.07
C GLU A 86 -2.06 15.92 -9.34
N ILE A 87 -1.26 15.15 -8.60
CA ILE A 87 -1.70 14.13 -7.66
C ILE A 87 -1.64 14.76 -6.28
N LEU A 88 -2.81 15.03 -5.69
CA LEU A 88 -2.92 15.57 -4.36
C LEU A 88 -3.07 14.43 -3.36
N ILE A 89 -2.14 14.34 -2.42
CA ILE A 89 -2.16 13.35 -1.34
C ILE A 89 -2.37 14.08 -0.02
N GLY A 90 -3.51 13.80 0.60
CA GLY A 90 -3.86 14.29 1.93
C GLY A 90 -3.23 13.42 3.00
N PHE A 91 -2.63 14.04 4.01
CA PHE A 91 -2.07 13.40 5.19
C PHE A 91 -2.63 14.00 6.47
N SER A 92 -2.85 13.14 7.46
CA SER A 92 -3.09 13.57 8.84
C SER A 92 -1.77 13.96 9.47
N GLY A 93 -1.39 15.23 9.32
CA GLY A 93 -0.10 15.77 9.73
C GLY A 93 1.03 15.46 8.75
N THR A 94 2.28 15.49 9.23
CA THR A 94 3.46 15.24 8.39
C THR A 94 3.45 13.79 7.87
N PRO A 95 3.75 13.55 6.57
CA PRO A 95 3.81 12.19 6.01
C PRO A 95 4.77 11.29 6.80
N GLN A 96 4.28 10.13 7.22
CA GLN A 96 5.05 9.21 8.06
C GLN A 96 4.88 7.75 7.65
N ARG A 97 5.98 7.00 7.71
CA ARG A 97 6.00 5.55 7.66
C ARG A 97 6.44 5.05 9.03
N TYR A 98 5.53 4.33 9.69
CA TYR A 98 5.59 3.97 11.09
C TYR A 98 5.77 5.22 11.96
N THR A 99 6.95 5.40 12.55
CA THR A 99 7.33 6.55 13.38
C THR A 99 8.23 7.53 12.65
N GLU A 100 8.64 7.23 11.43
CA GLU A 100 9.62 8.02 10.68
C GLU A 100 8.92 8.96 9.70
N THR A 101 9.36 10.22 9.69
CA THR A 101 8.92 11.19 8.69
C THR A 101 9.50 10.81 7.33
N ILE A 102 8.66 10.79 6.30
CA ILE A 102 9.07 10.49 4.93
C ILE A 102 8.97 11.74 4.05
N LYS A 103 9.85 11.83 3.06
CA LYS A 103 9.74 12.79 1.96
C LYS A 103 9.13 12.08 0.77
N LEU A 104 8.17 12.71 0.13
CA LEU A 104 7.61 12.22 -1.13
C LEU A 104 8.35 12.88 -2.30
N PRO A 105 8.46 12.19 -3.45
CA PRO A 105 8.98 12.80 -4.67
C PRO A 105 8.07 13.96 -5.09
N GLU A 106 8.64 15.05 -5.61
CA GLU A 106 7.85 16.18 -6.14
C GLU A 106 7.14 15.81 -7.45
N THR A 107 7.66 14.80 -8.17
CA THR A 107 7.10 14.32 -9.44
C THR A 107 7.25 12.81 -9.58
N VAL A 108 6.24 12.15 -10.16
CA VAL A 108 6.25 10.71 -10.48
C VAL A 108 5.62 10.49 -11.86
N LEU A 109 6.33 9.80 -12.75
CA LEU A 109 5.90 9.52 -14.14
C LEU A 109 5.37 10.75 -14.92
N GLY A 110 5.88 11.94 -14.60
CA GLY A 110 5.50 13.22 -15.20
C GLY A 110 4.32 13.94 -14.53
N TYR A 111 3.72 13.35 -13.49
CA TYR A 111 2.70 13.99 -12.64
C TYR A 111 3.37 14.68 -11.46
N LYS A 112 2.89 15.87 -11.11
CA LYS A 112 3.34 16.60 -9.92
C LYS A 112 2.64 16.03 -8.69
N VAL A 113 3.38 15.78 -7.62
CA VAL A 113 2.85 15.32 -6.34
C VAL A 113 2.71 16.54 -5.42
N VAL A 114 1.51 16.75 -4.90
CA VAL A 114 1.18 17.82 -3.96
C VAL A 114 0.76 17.20 -2.64
N ILE A 115 1.30 17.72 -1.55
CA ILE A 115 1.04 17.22 -0.20
C ILE A 115 0.13 18.20 0.53
N ASP A 116 -0.98 17.73 1.07
CA ASP A 116 -1.82 18.48 2.00
C ASP A 116 -1.78 17.83 3.38
N THR A 117 -1.15 18.47 4.36
CA THR A 117 -0.98 17.93 5.72
C THR A 117 -2.11 18.36 6.67
N THR A 118 -3.14 19.04 6.16
CA THR A 118 -4.23 19.59 6.97
C THR A 118 -5.45 18.66 7.05
N GLN A 119 -5.43 17.57 6.29
CA GLN A 119 -6.51 16.60 6.26
C GLN A 119 -6.61 15.83 7.58
N PHE A 120 -7.82 15.52 8.00
CA PHE A 120 -8.07 14.72 9.19
C PHE A 120 -8.95 13.53 8.82
N PHE A 121 -8.55 12.33 9.23
CA PHE A 121 -9.40 11.16 9.14
C PHE A 121 -9.65 10.62 10.54
N ASP A 122 -10.92 10.34 10.81
CA ASP A 122 -11.37 9.81 12.09
C ASP A 122 -10.89 8.35 12.24
N ARG A 123 -9.84 8.16 13.04
CA ARG A 123 -9.26 6.84 13.32
C ARG A 123 -10.22 5.90 14.06
N MET A 124 -11.30 6.43 14.65
CA MET A 124 -12.31 5.61 15.33
C MET A 124 -13.31 5.00 14.36
N LYS A 125 -13.39 5.50 13.11
CA LYS A 125 -14.25 4.94 12.08
C LYS A 125 -13.48 3.89 11.26
N PRO A 126 -14.01 2.67 11.10
CA PRO A 126 -13.44 1.70 10.19
C PRO A 126 -13.32 2.29 8.78
N ARG A 127 -12.15 2.10 8.16
CA ARG A 127 -11.93 2.48 6.76
C ARG A 127 -12.79 1.57 5.89
N LYS A 128 -13.56 2.15 4.97
CA LYS A 128 -14.31 1.37 3.98
C LYS A 128 -13.32 0.87 2.93
N THR A 129 -13.33 -0.44 2.68
CA THR A 129 -12.39 -1.10 1.76
C THR A 129 -13.08 -2.13 0.91
N TYR A 130 -12.47 -2.48 -0.22
CA TYR A 130 -12.89 -3.61 -1.05
C TYR A 130 -11.69 -4.41 -1.56
N GLN A 131 -11.93 -5.67 -1.90
CA GLN A 131 -10.99 -6.52 -2.62
C GLN A 131 -11.47 -6.68 -4.06
N LYS A 132 -10.53 -6.77 -5.00
CA LYS A 132 -10.86 -7.11 -6.38
C LYS A 132 -11.02 -8.62 -6.47
N VAL A 133 -12.10 -9.06 -7.10
CA VAL A 133 -12.25 -10.45 -7.53
C VAL A 133 -11.46 -10.58 -8.82
N ASN A 134 -10.39 -11.37 -8.80
CA ASN A 134 -9.68 -11.71 -10.03
C ASN A 134 -10.40 -12.93 -10.64
N ASP A 135 -11.06 -12.72 -11.79
CA ASP A 135 -11.57 -13.80 -12.64
C ASP A 135 -10.45 -14.49 -13.42
#